data_AF-A0A151R4E4-F1
#
_entry.id   AF-A0A151R4E4-F1
#
_cell.length_a   1.000
_cell.length_b   1.000
_cell.length_c   1.000
_cell.angle_alpha   90.00
_cell.angle_beta   90.00
_cell.angle_gamma   90.00
#
_symmetry.space_group_name_H-M   'P 1'
#
loop_
_entity.id
_entity.type
_entity.pdbx_description
1 polymer ?
#
loop_
_entity_poly.entity_id
_entity_poly.type
_entity_poly.pdbx_seq_one_letter_code
_entity_poly.pdbx_strand_id
1 'polypeptide(L)'
;MSNLMEKRERYQERKGNIWSVIKEIPNLDDRTRYMAVDLLDTNAKKDFFLMLSIKERSYWIKYKFEQYYFDVILIALDFSIFFYNLVVYEHMLNLSNYIVLVLFWLYLIEVFALYFGCV
;
A
#
# COMPACT_ATOMS: atom_id res chain seq x y z
N MET A 1 -12.21 33.17 -0.22
CA MET A 1 -11.23 32.08 -0.41
C MET A 1 -10.11 32.05 0.65
N SER A 2 -9.99 33.02 1.58
CA SER A 2 -8.83 33.17 2.48
C SER A 2 -8.87 32.38 3.80
N ASN A 3 -10.04 32.03 4.32
CA ASN A 3 -10.16 31.59 5.72
C ASN A 3 -9.56 30.20 6.00
N LEU A 4 -9.53 29.28 5.02
CA LEU A 4 -8.96 27.94 5.20
C LEU A 4 -7.43 27.91 5.19
N MET A 5 -6.80 28.73 4.34
CA MET A 5 -5.33 28.85 4.27
C MET A 5 -4.79 29.49 5.55
N GLU A 6 -5.41 30.57 6.01
CA GLU A 6 -5.02 31.28 7.23
C GLU A 6 -5.23 30.43 8.50
N LYS A 7 -6.29 29.59 8.54
CA LYS A 7 -6.52 28.66 9.64
C LYS A 7 -5.50 27.52 9.64
N ARG A 8 -5.03 27.07 8.46
CA ARG A 8 -3.98 26.07 8.30
C ARG A 8 -2.63 26.60 8.79
N GLU A 9 -2.23 27.80 8.39
CA GLU A 9 -0.95 28.41 8.79
C GLU A 9 -0.85 28.54 10.32
N ARG A 10 -1.91 29.03 10.98
CA ARG A 10 -1.96 29.08 12.46
C ARG A 10 -1.96 27.71 13.14
N TYR A 11 -2.46 26.66 12.47
CA TYR A 11 -2.43 25.30 13.00
C TYR A 11 -1.02 24.69 12.88
N GLN A 12 -0.30 25.02 11.80
CA GLN A 12 1.10 24.63 11.58
C GLN A 12 2.06 25.34 12.53
N GLU A 13 1.79 26.59 12.92
CA GLU A 13 2.57 27.29 13.95
C GLU A 13 2.45 26.67 15.35
N ARG A 14 1.28 26.10 15.70
CA ARG A 14 1.01 25.59 17.06
C ARG A 14 1.36 24.13 17.26
N LYS A 15 1.28 23.29 16.23
CA LYS A 15 1.73 21.90 16.25
C LYS A 15 3.12 21.84 15.63
N GLY A 16 4.15 21.66 16.46
CA GLY A 16 5.51 21.39 15.98
C GLY A 16 5.48 20.39 14.82
N ASN A 17 6.03 20.81 13.69
CA ASN A 17 5.84 20.10 12.44
C ASN A 17 6.73 18.84 12.42
N ILE A 18 6.16 17.67 12.69
CA ILE A 18 6.90 16.39 12.65
C ILE A 18 7.66 16.23 11.32
N TRP A 19 7.11 16.75 10.22
CA TRP A 19 7.78 16.74 8.92
C TRP A 19 9.04 17.61 8.87
N SER A 20 9.07 18.75 9.56
CA SER A 20 10.30 19.56 9.62
C SER A 20 11.39 18.83 10.39
N VAL A 21 11.05 18.18 11.50
CA VAL A 21 11.98 17.36 12.28
C VAL A 21 12.55 16.21 11.46
N ILE A 22 11.71 15.50 10.68
CA ILE A 22 12.17 14.42 9.80
C ILE A 22 13.11 14.94 8.70
N LYS A 23 12.85 16.14 8.17
CA LYS A 23 13.70 16.76 7.13
C LYS A 23 15.03 17.28 7.67
N GLU A 24 15.09 17.66 8.94
CA GLU A 24 16.33 18.09 9.59
C GLU A 24 17.36 16.97 9.76
N ILE A 25 16.95 15.70 9.68
CA ILE A 25 17.87 14.57 9.71
C ILE A 25 18.71 14.57 8.41
N PRO A 26 20.03 14.81 8.50
CA PRO A 26 20.90 14.84 7.33
C PRO A 26 21.06 13.43 6.75
N ASN A 27 21.34 13.35 5.45
CA ASN A 27 21.62 12.10 4.72
C ASN A 27 20.46 11.10 4.64
N LEU A 28 19.23 11.48 4.99
CA LEU A 28 18.06 10.66 4.72
C LEU A 28 17.51 10.97 3.31
N ASP A 29 17.29 9.93 2.51
CA ASP A 29 16.57 10.06 1.25
C ASP A 29 15.06 10.27 1.50
N ASP A 30 14.36 10.80 0.50
CA ASP A 30 12.93 11.09 0.64
C ASP A 30 12.10 9.81 0.85
N ARG A 31 12.56 8.68 0.33
CA ARG A 31 11.89 7.38 0.49
C ARG A 31 11.90 6.91 1.95
N THR A 32 13.05 6.96 2.60
CA THR A 32 13.24 6.60 4.02
C THR A 32 12.48 7.58 4.91
N ARG A 33 12.43 8.86 4.54
CA ARG A 33 11.59 9.85 5.23
C ARG A 33 10.09 9.50 5.15
N TYR A 34 9.60 9.04 4.00
CA TYR A 34 8.22 8.56 3.87
C TYR A 34 7.97 7.25 4.62
N MET A 35 8.95 6.34 4.69
CA MET A 35 8.86 5.15 5.56
C MET A 35 8.74 5.53 7.05
N ALA A 36 9.46 6.55 7.52
CA ALA A 36 9.34 7.01 8.90
C ALA A 36 7.93 7.56 9.21
N VAL A 37 7.30 8.24 8.25
CA VAL A 37 5.90 8.69 8.35
C VAL A 37 4.94 7.51 8.44
N ASP A 38 5.26 6.39 7.80
CA ASP A 38 4.43 5.19 7.86
C ASP A 38 4.38 4.53 9.23
N LEU A 39 5.30 4.87 10.13
CA LEU A 39 5.28 4.43 11.53
C LEU A 39 4.34 5.25 12.41
N LEU A 40 3.86 6.42 11.93
CA LEU A 40 2.91 7.25 12.66
C LEU A 40 1.52 6.62 12.70
N ASP A 41 0.75 6.99 13.73
CA ASP A 41 -0.67 6.63 13.81
C ASP A 41 -1.52 7.29 12.70
N THR A 42 -2.77 6.83 12.54
CA THR A 42 -3.64 7.28 11.45
C THR A 42 -4.01 8.77 11.53
N ASN A 43 -4.08 9.35 12.73
CA ASN A 43 -4.40 10.77 12.92
C ASN A 43 -3.18 11.64 12.61
N ALA A 44 -2.01 11.23 13.08
CA ALA A 44 -0.73 11.86 12.79
C ALA A 44 -0.39 11.81 11.28
N LYS A 45 -0.72 10.71 10.58
CA LYS A 45 -0.60 10.60 9.12
C LYS A 45 -1.49 11.58 8.37
N LYS A 46 -2.74 11.77 8.81
CA LYS A 46 -3.66 12.75 8.21
C LYS A 46 -3.14 14.17 8.39
N ASP A 47 -2.71 14.51 9.61
CA ASP A 47 -2.11 15.81 9.91
C ASP A 47 -0.84 16.04 9.07
N PHE A 48 0.02 15.03 8.96
CA PHE A 48 1.21 15.04 8.11
C PHE A 48 0.87 15.34 6.66
N PHE A 49 -0.11 14.66 6.07
CA PHE A 49 -0.53 14.92 4.69
C PHE A 49 -0.99 16.36 4.48
N LEU A 50 -1.67 16.93 5.47
CA LEU A 50 -2.09 18.33 5.44
C LEU A 50 -0.90 19.29 5.54
N MET A 51 0.19 18.91 6.21
CA MET A 51 1.42 19.69 6.34
C MET A 51 2.29 19.69 5.08
N LEU A 52 2.15 18.71 4.19
CA LEU A 52 2.90 18.65 2.93
C LEU A 52 2.47 19.74 1.93
N SER A 53 3.45 20.25 1.18
CA SER A 53 3.21 21.04 -0.03
C SER A 53 2.58 20.19 -1.14
N ILE A 54 2.02 20.83 -2.17
CA ILE A 54 1.39 20.13 -3.31
C ILE A 54 2.39 19.19 -4.01
N LYS A 55 3.64 19.63 -4.18
CA LYS A 55 4.69 18.82 -4.82
C LYS A 55 5.05 17.60 -3.96
N GLU A 56 5.27 17.80 -2.67
CA GLU A 56 5.57 16.70 -1.74
C GLU A 56 4.42 15.70 -1.62
N ARG A 57 3.16 16.16 -1.69
CA ARG A 57 2.00 15.25 -1.74
C ARG A 57 2.02 14.34 -2.95
N SER A 58 2.37 14.88 -4.12
CA SER A 58 2.49 14.07 -5.35
C SER A 58 3.54 12.97 -5.19
N TYR A 59 4.72 13.30 -4.66
CA TYR A 59 5.77 12.31 -4.39
C TYR A 59 5.34 11.26 -3.35
N TRP A 60 4.68 11.68 -2.27
CA TRP A 60 4.20 10.76 -1.26
C TRP A 60 3.12 9.80 -1.80
N ILE A 61 2.19 10.31 -2.62
CA ILE A 61 1.19 9.48 -3.31
C ILE A 61 1.88 8.48 -4.23
N LYS A 62 2.87 8.93 -5.01
CA LYS A 62 3.64 8.04 -5.89
C LYS A 62 4.34 6.93 -5.09
N TYR A 63 5.02 7.28 -4.00
CA TYR A 63 5.63 6.33 -3.09
C TYR A 63 4.62 5.31 -2.55
N LYS A 64 3.40 5.76 -2.20
CA LYS A 64 2.33 4.86 -1.75
C LYS A 64 1.90 3.89 -2.84
N PHE A 65 1.71 4.35 -4.06
CA PHE A 65 1.39 3.47 -5.19
C PHE A 65 2.48 2.42 -5.44
N GLU A 66 3.75 2.82 -5.39
CA GLU A 66 4.87 1.89 -5.53
C GLU A 66 4.90 0.83 -4.42
N GLN A 67 4.56 1.21 -3.19
CA GLN A 67 4.45 0.28 -2.05
C GLN A 67 3.31 -0.72 -2.26
N TYR A 68 2.10 -0.26 -2.61
CA TYR A 68 0.95 -1.13 -2.86
C TYR A 68 1.20 -2.11 -4.02
N TYR A 69 1.90 -1.66 -5.07
CA TYR A 69 2.24 -2.52 -6.20
C TYR A 69 3.16 -3.68 -5.76
N PHE A 70 4.09 -3.40 -4.84
CA PHE A 70 4.96 -4.42 -4.25
C PHE A 70 4.18 -5.43 -3.41
N ASP A 71 3.22 -4.96 -2.61
CA ASP A 71 2.34 -5.83 -1.81
C ASP A 71 1.47 -6.74 -2.70
N VAL A 72 0.92 -6.19 -3.79
CA VAL A 72 0.13 -6.96 -4.78
C VAL A 72 0.98 -8.00 -5.51
N ILE A 73 2.21 -7.65 -5.91
CA ILE A 73 3.13 -8.59 -6.54
C ILE A 73 3.50 -9.72 -5.58
N LEU A 74 3.76 -9.41 -4.31
CA LEU A 74 4.13 -10.41 -3.31
C LEU A 74 2.98 -11.42 -3.11
N ILE A 75 1.74 -10.93 -2.98
CA ILE A 75 0.54 -11.77 -2.92
C ILE A 75 0.40 -12.63 -4.18
N ALA A 76 0.64 -12.07 -5.36
CA ALA A 76 0.57 -12.81 -6.63
C ALA A 76 1.65 -13.90 -6.74
N LEU A 77 2.86 -13.63 -6.24
CA LEU A 77 3.96 -14.59 -6.19
C LEU A 77 3.67 -15.72 -5.21
N ASP A 78 3.16 -15.40 -4.01
CA ASP A 78 2.76 -16.40 -3.01
C ASP A 78 1.66 -17.31 -3.56
N PHE A 79 0.69 -16.73 -4.28
CA PHE A 79 -0.32 -17.49 -5.01
C PHE A 79 0.31 -18.39 -6.09
N SER A 80 1.19 -17.86 -6.93
CA SER A 80 1.85 -18.62 -8.00
C SER A 80 2.66 -19.81 -7.47
N ILE A 81 3.39 -19.61 -6.37
CA ILE A 81 4.14 -20.66 -5.68
C ILE A 81 3.20 -21.72 -5.12
N PHE A 82 2.10 -21.32 -4.49
CA PHE A 82 1.08 -22.24 -3.99
C PHE A 82 0.50 -23.11 -5.13
N PHE A 83 0.14 -22.50 -6.27
CA PHE A 83 -0.34 -23.24 -7.44
C PHE A 83 0.70 -24.20 -8.02
N TYR A 84 1.97 -23.78 -8.11
CA TYR A 84 3.03 -24.64 -8.61
C TYR A 84 3.18 -25.89 -7.74
N ASN A 85 3.21 -25.71 -6.41
CA ASN A 85 3.27 -26.83 -5.48
C ASN A 85 2.03 -27.74 -5.56
N LEU A 86 0.84 -27.17 -5.75
CA LEU A 86 -0.41 -27.93 -5.90
C LEU A 86 -0.39 -28.79 -7.16
N VAL A 87 0.03 -28.24 -8.31
CA VAL A 87 0.14 -28.98 -9.58
C VAL A 87 1.18 -30.11 -9.48
N VAL A 88 2.32 -29.86 -8.83
CA VAL A 88 3.35 -30.90 -8.60
C VAL A 88 2.82 -32.01 -7.69
N TYR A 89 2.05 -31.67 -6.65
CA TYR A 89 1.37 -32.65 -5.79
C TYR A 89 0.30 -33.45 -6.53
N GLU A 90 -0.43 -32.83 -7.45
CA GLU A 90 -1.47 -33.51 -8.22
C GLU A 90 -0.92 -34.44 -9.31
N HIS A 91 0.23 -34.12 -9.89
CA HIS A 91 0.91 -35.02 -10.81
C HIS A 91 1.27 -36.37 -10.15
N MET A 92 1.31 -36.42 -8.81
CA MET A 92 1.47 -37.62 -8.00
C MET A 92 0.13 -38.35 -7.67
N LEU A 93 -1.05 -37.73 -7.82
CA LEU A 93 -2.32 -38.18 -7.19
C LEU A 93 -3.50 -38.54 -8.11
N ASN A 94 -3.30 -38.65 -9.43
CA ASN A 94 -4.22 -39.32 -10.37
C ASN A 94 -5.47 -38.52 -10.84
N LEU A 95 -5.93 -38.82 -12.07
CA LEU A 95 -6.78 -38.00 -12.95
C LEU A 95 -8.23 -37.70 -12.49
N SER A 96 -8.71 -38.26 -11.37
CA SER A 96 -10.13 -38.13 -10.97
C SER A 96 -10.51 -36.80 -10.32
N ASN A 97 -9.53 -35.93 -10.00
CA ASN A 97 -9.75 -34.69 -9.25
C ASN A 97 -9.98 -33.44 -10.12
N TYR A 98 -10.06 -33.59 -11.45
CA TYR A 98 -10.17 -32.48 -12.40
C TYR A 98 -11.38 -31.56 -12.15
N ILE A 99 -12.52 -32.12 -11.73
CA ILE A 99 -13.73 -31.31 -11.46
C ILE A 99 -13.56 -30.44 -10.21
N VAL A 100 -12.90 -30.95 -9.18
CA VAL A 100 -12.63 -30.22 -7.94
C VAL A 100 -11.69 -29.04 -8.22
N LEU A 101 -10.71 -29.24 -9.10
CA LEU A 101 -9.82 -28.18 -9.57
C LEU A 101 -10.56 -27.09 -10.33
N VAL A 102 -11.43 -27.45 -11.28
CA VAL A 102 -12.18 -26.46 -12.07
C VAL A 102 -13.06 -25.61 -11.15
N LEU A 103 -13.72 -26.22 -10.17
CA LEU A 103 -14.53 -25.51 -9.19
C LEU A 103 -13.67 -24.62 -8.27
N PHE A 104 -12.49 -25.10 -7.87
CA PHE A 104 -11.54 -24.32 -7.08
C PHE A 104 -10.98 -23.12 -7.87
N TRP A 105 -10.68 -23.29 -9.15
CA TRP A 105 -10.25 -22.23 -10.06
C TRP A 105 -11.34 -21.16 -10.25
N LEU A 106 -12.59 -21.57 -10.46
CA LEU A 106 -13.72 -20.65 -10.57
C LEU A 106 -13.94 -19.85 -9.28
N TYR A 107 -13.86 -20.51 -8.13
CA TYR A 107 -13.95 -19.85 -6.82
C TYR A 107 -12.81 -18.84 -6.60
N LEU A 108 -11.59 -19.18 -7.01
CA LEU A 108 -10.44 -18.30 -6.90
C LEU A 108 -10.54 -17.06 -7.80
N ILE A 109 -11.06 -17.22 -9.01
CA ILE A 109 -11.33 -16.10 -9.92
C ILE A 109 -12.36 -15.15 -9.30
N GLU A 110 -13.43 -15.68 -8.71
CA GLU A 110 -14.44 -14.87 -8.02
C GLU A 110 -13.86 -14.13 -6.80
N VAL A 111 -13.06 -14.80 -5.98
CA VAL A 111 -12.40 -14.18 -4.81
C VAL A 111 -11.42 -13.10 -5.25
N PHE A 112 -10.65 -13.32 -6.32
CA PHE A 112 -9.76 -12.30 -6.88
C PHE A 112 -10.55 -11.11 -7.45
N ALA A 113 -11.62 -11.35 -8.20
CA ALA A 113 -12.46 -10.30 -8.77
C ALA A 113 -13.10 -9.42 -7.67
N LEU A 114 -13.54 -10.04 -6.57
CA LEU A 114 -14.06 -9.34 -5.39
C LEU A 114 -12.97 -8.53 -4.67
N TYR A 115 -11.76 -9.08 -4.51
CA TYR A 115 -10.67 -8.43 -3.79
C TYR A 115 -10.13 -7.19 -4.53
N PHE A 116 -10.12 -7.22 -5.87
CA PHE A 116 -9.65 -6.11 -6.71
C PHE A 116 -10.77 -5.17 -7.19
N GLY A 117 -12.03 -5.40 -6.78
CA GLY A 117 -13.16 -4.55 -7.13
C GLY A 117 -13.48 -4.54 -8.63
N CYS A 118 -13.28 -5.67 -9.32
CA CYS A 118 -13.47 -5.78 -10.76
C CYS A 118 -14.93 -6.13 -11.17
N VAL A 119 -15.90 -5.98 -10.27
CA VAL A 119 -17.33 -6.30 -10.46
C VAL A 119 -18.16 -5.03 -10.58
#